data_AF-A0A9P0YWK8-F1
#
_entry.id   AF-A0A9P0YWK8-F1
#
_cell.length_a   1.000
_cell.length_b   1.000
_cell.length_c   1.000
_cell.angle_alpha   90.00
_cell.angle_beta   90.00
_cell.angle_gamma   90.00
#
_symmetry.space_group_name_H-M   'P 1'
#
loop_
_entity.id
_entity.type
_entity.pdbx_description
1 polymer ?
#
loop_
_entity_poly.entity_id
_entity_poly.type
_entity_poly.pdbx_seq_one_letter_code
_entity_poly.pdbx_strand_id
1 'polypeptide(L)' 'MKVLLDSKFRNDTEYKLETYSSVYRKLSGKDVVFEYPITEA' A
#
# COMPACT_ATOMS: atom_id res chain seq x y z
N MET A 1 -5.22 2.65 -8.80
CA MET A 1 -6.12 1.94 -7.85
C MET A 1 -5.64 2.24 -6.44
N LYS A 2 -6.52 2.69 -5.55
CA LYS A 2 -6.14 3.04 -4.17
C LYS A 2 -6.47 1.89 -3.24
N VAL A 3 -5.49 1.45 -2.47
CA VAL A 3 -5.64 0.36 -1.49
C VAL A 3 -5.40 0.96 -0.12
N LEU A 4 -6.43 0.90 0.72
CA LEU A 4 -6.34 1.33 2.11
C LEU A 4 -5.82 0.17 2.95
N LEU A 5 -4.71 0.40 3.63
CA LEU A 5 -4.11 -0.55 4.55
C LEU A 5 -4.54 -0.23 5.99
N ASP A 6 -4.63 -1.25 6.82
CA ASP A 6 -4.97 -1.06 8.23
C ASP A 6 -3.82 -0.31 8.95
N SER A 7 -4.18 0.76 9.67
CA SER A 7 -3.22 1.65 10.33
C SER A 7 -2.38 0.95 11.41
N LYS A 8 -2.86 -0.17 11.96
CA LYS A 8 -2.15 -0.94 12.99
C LYS A 8 -0.87 -1.58 12.49
N PHE A 9 -0.79 -1.88 11.20
CA PHE A 9 0.38 -2.52 10.58
C PHE A 9 1.34 -1.52 9.93
N ARG A 10 1.11 -0.22 10.10
CA ARG A 10 1.89 0.84 9.44
C ARG A 10 3.39 0.68 9.66
N ASN A 11 3.83 0.50 10.90
CA ASN A 11 5.26 0.39 11.22
C ASN A 11 5.96 -0.80 10.52
N ASP A 12 5.26 -1.91 10.27
CA ASP A 12 5.85 -3.11 9.67
C ASP A 12 5.75 -3.15 8.14
N THR A 13 4.81 -2.39 7.59
CA THR A 13 4.50 -2.44 6.15
C THR A 13 4.92 -1.19 5.39
N GLU A 14 5.16 -0.05 6.06
CA GLU A 14 5.58 1.21 5.43
C GLU A 14 6.83 1.07 4.55
N TYR A 15 7.87 0.37 5.03
CA TYR A 15 9.09 0.14 4.23
C TYR A 15 8.89 -0.79 3.03
N LYS A 16 7.82 -1.59 3.02
CA LYS A 16 7.52 -2.54 1.94
C LYS A 16 6.62 -1.94 0.85
N LEU A 17 5.95 -0.82 1.11
CA LEU A 17 4.93 -0.27 0.19
C LEU A 17 5.47 0.08 -1.20
N GLU A 18 6.66 0.67 -1.26
CA GLU A 18 7.38 0.96 -2.51
C GLU A 18 7.63 -0.31 -3.34
N THR A 19 8.04 -1.39 -2.66
CA THR A 19 8.28 -2.69 -3.30
C THR A 19 6.97 -3.30 -3.78
N TYR A 20 5.91 -3.24 -2.97
CA TYR A 20 4.60 -3.76 -3.36
C TYR A 20 4.03 -3.05 -4.58
N SER A 21 4.11 -1.72 -4.64
CA SER A 21 3.64 -0.96 -5.81
C SER A 21 4.43 -1.33 -7.07
N SER A 22 5.75 -1.43 -6.96
CA SER A 22 6.63 -1.81 -8.08
C SER A 22 6.35 -3.22 -8.61
N VAL A 23 6.18 -4.20 -7.72
CA VAL A 23 5.86 -5.59 -8.07
C VAL A 23 4.46 -5.70 -8.67
N TYR A 24 3.48 -5.01 -8.12
CA TYR A 24 2.10 -5.04 -8.62
C TYR A 24 2.00 -4.43 -10.02
N ARG A 25 2.71 -3.33 -10.26
CA ARG A 25 2.83 -2.75 -11.61
C ARG A 25 3.50 -3.72 -12.58
N LYS A 26 4.54 -4.43 -12.15
CA LYS A 26 5.26 -5.40 -13.00
C LYS A 26 4.44 -6.64 -13.34
N LEU A 27 3.64 -7.15 -12.39
CA LEU A 27 2.86 -8.38 -12.57
C LEU A 27 1.50 -8.14 -13.24
N SER A 28 0.80 -7.07 -12.86
CA SER A 28 -0.57 -6.79 -13.33
C SER A 28 -0.65 -5.63 -14.33
N GLY A 29 0.43 -4.87 -14.55
CA GLY A 29 0.40 -3.66 -15.38
C GLY A 29 -0.44 -2.52 -14.78
N LYS A 30 -0.91 -2.67 -13.53
CA LYS A 30 -1.79 -1.72 -12.86
C LYS A 30 -1.02 -0.90 -11.84
N ASP A 31 -1.27 0.40 -11.87
CA ASP A 31 -0.73 1.33 -10.89
C ASP A 31 -1.56 1.31 -9.60
N VAL A 32 -0.89 1.00 -8.49
CA VAL A 32 -1.53 0.85 -7.18
C VAL A 32 -0.80 1.69 -6.15
N VAL A 33 -1.58 2.48 -5.41
CA VAL A 33 -1.10 3.35 -4.35
C VAL A 33 -1.65 2.80 -3.03
N PHE A 34 -0.75 2.54 -2.09
CA PHE A 34 -1.08 2.09 -0.74
C PHE A 34 -1.08 3.29 0.20
N GLU A 35 -2.20 3.52 0.88
CA GLU A 35 -2.34 4.61 1.84
C GLU A 35 -2.94 4.06 3.14
N TYR A 36 -2.59 4.66 4.27
CA TYR A 36 -3.26 4.36 5.54
C TYR A 36 -4.38 5.38 5.76
N PRO A 37 -5.55 4.97 6.26
CA PRO A 37 -6.58 5.90 6.67
C PRO A 37 -6.03 6.75 7.83
N ILE A 38 -6.11 8.07 7.66
CA ILE A 38 -5.69 9.08 8.66
C ILE A 38 -6.67 9.18 9.83
N THR A 39 -7.80 8.48 9.74
CA THR A 39 -8.86 8.43 10.75
C THR A 39 -9.20 6.95 10.96
N GLU A 40 -8.81 6.40 12.11
CA GLU A 40 -9.44 5.17 12.61
C GLU A 40 -10.92 5.47 12.80
N ALA A 41 -11.75 4.93 11.90
CA ALA A 41 -13.20 4.95 12.00
C ALA A 41 -13.70 3.73 12.78
#